data_AF-A0A3A0G1G6-F1
#
_entry.id   AF-A0A3A0G1G6-F1
#
_cell.length_a   1.000
_cell.length_b   1.000
_cell.length_c   1.000
_cell.angle_alpha   90.00
_cell.angle_beta   90.00
_cell.angle_gamma   90.00
#
_symmetry.space_group_name_H-M   'P 1'
#
loop_
_entity.id
_entity.type
_entity.pdbx_description
1 polymer ?
#
loop_
_entity_poly.entity_id
_entity_poly.type
_entity_poly.pdbx_seq_one_letter_code
_entity_poly.pdbx_strand_id
1 'polypeptide(L)'
;MQLDLTALPSRDTAINPPAIVSNLPSGHELCGENLGIPAFVVDLIEELLQAGNPPPSVPTSRPVPTEIREEIDSSPSSCRVGPVELRVLDPEGKPSAGAAVGFGISWYSLESNEPLALHKKVWRTNGEGVFLSESFRECVCPTIAYAVDPERLLAGFTVVDNLSDLNNPISIRLQPARWIEGRVRCDPLPLKGVGPDYISVHANPGNKPFDRTLSSVSRLEHFRLLVPPGDWTIVATVSGSNYNVPTKAKVIAIPAGKDKLVLDDIEIGLSGIVSLLDQEAPKWEVSKWHGGNDISLAKLRGKYVLLSFFQCGSMTDERLPEILDLAQSCPSKVVPVLISFPLKNHTAELLERLREMDADLAARFEEALKGGKFQLGFDSFGPPNQNWRGMTAANYESSPFCSFLINPDGRVICGASMQEMGEMKRWLAELGR
;
A
#
# COMPACT_ATOMS: atom_id res chain seq x y z
N MET A 1 -48.08 -31.04 -28.38
CA MET A 1 -48.43 -29.86 -29.21
C MET A 1 -47.10 -29.28 -29.69
N GLN A 2 -46.73 -29.60 -30.93
CA GLN A 2 -45.51 -29.14 -31.61
C GLN A 2 -45.80 -27.83 -32.33
N LEU A 3 -44.84 -26.89 -32.30
CA LEU A 3 -44.65 -25.77 -33.22
C LEU A 3 -43.14 -25.50 -33.22
N ASP A 4 -42.37 -26.07 -34.13
CA ASP A 4 -42.18 -25.74 -35.55
C ASP A 4 -41.32 -24.48 -35.77
N LEU A 5 -40.17 -24.71 -36.38
CA LEU A 5 -39.11 -23.77 -36.75
C LEU A 5 -39.14 -23.70 -38.27
N THR A 6 -39.36 -22.51 -38.85
CA THR A 6 -38.74 -22.09 -40.13
C THR A 6 -39.18 -20.67 -40.48
N ALA A 7 -38.20 -19.79 -40.74
CA ALA A 7 -38.07 -18.94 -41.93
C ALA A 7 -37.25 -17.67 -41.63
N LEU A 8 -36.04 -17.61 -42.20
CA LEU A 8 -35.28 -16.38 -42.46
C LEU A 8 -35.93 -15.60 -43.61
N PRO A 9 -35.64 -14.29 -43.71
CA PRO A 9 -35.07 -13.84 -44.97
C PRO A 9 -33.86 -12.90 -44.81
N SER A 10 -32.92 -13.10 -45.73
CA SER A 10 -31.81 -12.21 -46.08
C SER A 10 -32.30 -10.89 -46.70
N ARG A 11 -31.61 -9.78 -46.44
CA ARG A 11 -31.45 -8.70 -47.45
C ARG A 11 -30.27 -7.78 -47.12
N ASP A 12 -29.34 -7.75 -48.07
CA ASP A 12 -28.40 -6.66 -48.31
C ASP A 12 -29.13 -5.33 -48.48
N THR A 13 -28.63 -4.27 -47.87
CA THR A 13 -28.68 -2.92 -48.45
C THR A 13 -27.67 -2.01 -47.75
N ALA A 14 -26.61 -1.68 -48.49
CA ALA A 14 -25.68 -0.62 -48.14
C ALA A 14 -26.38 0.74 -48.27
N ILE A 15 -26.30 1.57 -47.24
CA ILE A 15 -26.66 2.99 -47.30
C ILE A 15 -25.48 3.78 -46.73
N ASN A 16 -24.74 4.44 -47.62
CA ASN A 16 -23.85 5.55 -47.27
C ASN A 16 -24.68 6.77 -46.84
N PRO A 17 -24.33 7.48 -45.76
CA PRO A 17 -24.73 8.87 -45.59
C PRO A 17 -23.68 9.84 -46.16
N PRO A 18 -24.11 11.05 -46.57
CA PRO A 18 -23.38 11.91 -47.50
C PRO A 18 -22.36 12.82 -46.82
N ALA A 19 -21.35 13.23 -47.60
CA ALA A 19 -20.54 14.40 -47.33
C ALA A 19 -21.40 15.67 -47.43
N ILE A 20 -21.41 16.49 -46.38
CA ILE A 20 -21.83 17.89 -46.45
C ILE A 20 -20.67 18.76 -45.97
N VAL A 21 -20.30 19.66 -46.88
CA VAL A 21 -19.27 20.67 -46.76
C VAL A 21 -19.86 21.94 -46.15
N SER A 22 -19.08 22.54 -45.25
CA SER A 22 -18.98 23.98 -44.90
C SER A 22 -20.20 24.75 -44.35
N ASN A 23 -19.88 25.49 -43.28
CA ASN A 23 -20.33 26.83 -42.89
C ASN A 23 -21.15 26.86 -41.61
N LEU A 24 -20.57 27.46 -40.55
CA LEU A 24 -21.17 28.43 -39.63
C LEU A 24 -20.13 28.84 -38.55
N PRO A 25 -20.34 29.93 -37.78
CA PRO A 25 -19.50 31.11 -37.81
C PRO A 25 -18.67 31.34 -36.53
N SER A 26 -17.77 32.31 -36.64
CA SER A 26 -17.08 32.98 -35.55
C SER A 26 -18.04 33.57 -34.50
N GLY A 27 -17.79 33.25 -33.23
CA GLY A 27 -18.25 33.99 -32.07
C GLY A 27 -19.50 33.42 -31.41
N HIS A 28 -19.33 32.79 -30.24
CA HIS A 28 -20.10 33.10 -29.03
C HIS A 28 -19.42 32.46 -27.82
N GLU A 29 -19.25 33.29 -26.80
CA GLU A 29 -19.19 33.05 -25.35
C GLU A 29 -19.18 31.59 -24.89
N LEU A 30 -18.07 31.17 -24.28
CA LEU A 30 -18.08 30.04 -23.35
C LEU A 30 -18.65 30.52 -22.00
N CYS A 31 -19.93 30.25 -21.80
CA CYS A 31 -20.50 30.09 -20.46
C CYS A 31 -19.76 28.93 -19.77
N GLY A 32 -18.98 29.26 -18.74
CA GLY A 32 -18.46 28.28 -17.80
C GLY A 32 -19.50 27.98 -16.74
N GLU A 33 -20.08 26.78 -16.79
CA GLU A 33 -20.72 26.15 -15.63
C GLU A 33 -20.45 24.63 -15.70
N ASN A 34 -20.13 24.04 -14.54
CA ASN A 34 -19.92 22.59 -14.27
C ASN A 34 -18.53 21.98 -14.44
N LEU A 35 -17.51 22.66 -13.95
CA LEU A 35 -16.44 21.98 -13.20
C LEU A 35 -16.38 22.67 -11.85
N GLY A 36 -16.68 21.96 -10.76
CA GLY A 36 -16.68 22.48 -9.39
C GLY A 36 -15.28 22.85 -8.90
N ILE A 37 -14.59 23.73 -9.62
CA ILE A 37 -13.30 24.29 -9.30
C ILE A 37 -13.59 25.58 -8.52
N PRO A 38 -13.19 25.67 -7.25
CA PRO A 38 -13.35 26.90 -6.47
C PRO A 38 -12.66 28.07 -7.18
N ALA A 39 -13.32 29.25 -7.21
CA ALA A 39 -12.85 30.44 -7.94
C ALA A 39 -11.37 30.82 -7.65
N PHE A 40 -10.89 30.59 -6.42
CA PHE A 40 -9.50 30.89 -6.04
C PHE A 40 -8.44 30.04 -6.76
N VAL A 41 -8.81 28.86 -7.31
CA VAL A 41 -7.89 28.00 -8.07
C VAL A 41 -7.68 28.56 -9.48
N VAL A 42 -8.69 29.23 -10.04
CA VAL A 42 -8.58 29.92 -11.33
C VAL A 42 -7.67 31.14 -11.18
N ASP A 43 -7.85 31.91 -10.10
CA ASP A 43 -7.00 33.08 -9.82
C ASP A 43 -5.52 32.70 -9.63
N LEU A 44 -5.23 31.59 -8.94
CA LEU A 44 -3.85 31.11 -8.74
C LEU A 44 -3.19 30.63 -10.03
N ILE A 45 -3.96 30.00 -10.94
CA ILE A 45 -3.45 29.53 -12.22
C ILE A 45 -3.16 30.72 -13.16
N GLU A 46 -4.01 31.76 -13.16
CA GLU A 46 -3.75 32.98 -13.92
C GLU A 46 -2.54 33.74 -13.37
N GLU A 47 -2.36 33.79 -12.05
CA GLU A 47 -1.22 34.46 -11.42
C GLU A 47 0.12 33.73 -11.72
N LEU A 48 0.10 32.40 -11.74
CA LEU A 48 1.27 31.57 -12.09
C LEU A 48 1.62 31.64 -13.59
N LEU A 49 0.62 31.82 -14.46
CA LEU A 49 0.84 31.98 -15.91
C LEU A 49 1.35 33.40 -16.26
N GLN A 50 0.97 34.42 -15.49
CA GLN A 50 1.46 35.79 -15.68
C GLN A 50 2.88 36.02 -15.11
N ALA A 51 3.34 35.19 -14.16
CA ALA A 51 4.61 35.39 -13.47
C ALA A 51 5.87 35.10 -14.31
N GLY A 52 5.76 34.55 -15.52
CA GLY A 52 6.84 34.52 -16.53
C GLY A 52 8.19 33.89 -16.10
N ASN A 53 8.26 33.19 -14.98
CA ASN A 53 9.52 32.69 -14.44
C ASN A 53 9.82 31.29 -15.00
N PRO A 54 10.96 31.10 -15.71
CA PRO A 54 11.38 29.78 -16.13
C PRO A 54 11.73 28.91 -14.91
N PRO A 55 11.52 27.59 -14.98
CA PRO A 55 11.91 26.69 -13.90
C PRO A 55 13.43 26.72 -13.69
N PRO A 56 13.90 26.64 -12.43
CA PRO A 56 15.33 26.63 -12.14
C PRO A 56 16.00 25.39 -12.76
N SER A 57 17.16 25.61 -13.38
CA SER A 57 17.99 24.57 -13.98
C SER A 57 18.52 23.61 -12.92
N VAL A 58 18.34 22.31 -13.16
CA VAL A 58 18.88 21.21 -12.35
C VAL A 58 20.41 21.17 -12.50
N PRO A 59 21.20 21.13 -11.41
CA PRO A 59 22.65 20.99 -11.50
C PRO A 59 23.02 19.59 -12.01
N THR A 60 23.87 19.54 -13.02
CA THR A 60 24.45 18.31 -13.56
C THR A 60 25.44 17.68 -12.57
N SER A 61 25.33 16.35 -12.48
CA SER A 61 26.09 15.36 -11.71
C SER A 61 27.53 15.72 -11.29
N ARG A 62 27.82 15.56 -9.99
CA ARG A 62 29.19 15.37 -9.47
C ARG A 62 29.65 13.92 -9.70
N PRO A 63 30.93 13.67 -10.02
CA PRO A 63 31.47 12.32 -10.12
C PRO A 63 31.59 11.68 -8.73
N VAL A 64 31.13 10.44 -8.61
CA VAL A 64 31.27 9.61 -7.42
C VAL A 64 32.67 8.98 -7.41
N PRO A 65 33.47 9.13 -6.34
CA PRO A 65 34.71 8.38 -6.18
C PRO A 65 34.40 6.90 -5.97
N THR A 66 34.90 6.07 -6.89
CA THR A 66 34.95 4.62 -6.76
C THR A 66 36.12 4.27 -5.85
N GLU A 67 35.87 3.85 -4.61
CA GLU A 67 36.71 2.86 -3.90
C GLU A 67 36.19 2.60 -2.48
N ILE A 68 36.38 1.34 -2.05
CA ILE A 68 36.13 0.75 -0.73
C ILE A 68 34.68 0.29 -0.48
N ARG A 69 34.44 -0.99 -0.80
CA ARG A 69 33.37 -1.81 -0.24
C ARG A 69 34.00 -3.08 0.34
N GLU A 70 34.30 -3.07 1.63
CA GLU A 70 34.48 -4.28 2.43
C GLU A 70 33.61 -4.17 3.70
N GLU A 71 32.81 -5.22 3.88
CA GLU A 71 32.14 -5.74 5.09
C GLU A 71 31.67 -4.78 6.19
N ILE A 72 30.34 -4.63 6.33
CA ILE A 72 29.62 -4.87 7.61
C ILE A 72 28.25 -5.47 7.27
N ASP A 73 28.12 -6.80 7.39
CA ASP A 73 26.87 -7.55 7.21
C ASP A 73 26.34 -7.99 8.59
N SER A 74 25.26 -7.36 9.07
CA SER A 74 24.51 -7.84 10.25
C SER A 74 23.03 -7.44 10.27
N SER A 75 22.43 -7.25 9.09
CA SER A 75 20.99 -7.43 8.88
C SER A 75 20.78 -8.84 8.32
N PRO A 76 19.59 -9.47 8.33
CA PRO A 76 19.35 -10.58 7.42
C PRO A 76 19.52 -10.00 6.01
N SER A 77 20.69 -10.23 5.44
CA SER A 77 21.10 -9.75 4.14
C SER A 77 19.97 -10.10 3.18
N SER A 78 19.47 -9.09 2.45
CA SER A 78 18.63 -9.33 1.29
C SER A 78 19.40 -10.32 0.42
N CYS A 79 19.03 -11.60 0.49
CA CYS A 79 19.78 -12.64 -0.18
C CYS A 79 19.61 -12.35 -1.66
N ARG A 80 20.69 -11.91 -2.31
CA ARG A 80 20.73 -11.85 -3.76
C ARG A 80 20.72 -13.29 -4.22
N VAL A 81 19.53 -13.74 -4.62
CA VAL A 81 19.40 -15.03 -5.26
C VAL A 81 19.92 -14.87 -6.68
N GLY A 82 20.62 -15.90 -7.17
CA GLY A 82 21.03 -15.99 -8.55
C GLY A 82 19.82 -16.00 -9.52
N PRO A 83 20.06 -16.20 -10.82
CA PRO A 83 18.97 -16.30 -11.77
C PRO A 83 18.02 -17.45 -11.39
N VAL A 84 16.72 -17.20 -11.50
CA VAL A 84 15.69 -18.20 -11.17
C VAL A 84 14.97 -18.60 -12.45
N GLU A 85 14.86 -19.91 -12.67
CA GLU A 85 14.16 -20.49 -13.80
C GLU A 85 12.78 -20.99 -13.38
N LEU A 86 11.73 -20.49 -14.03
CA LEU A 86 10.35 -20.97 -13.88
C LEU A 86 9.95 -21.75 -15.14
N ARG A 87 9.55 -23.01 -14.97
CA ARG A 87 9.03 -23.88 -16.03
C ARG A 87 7.53 -24.05 -15.86
N VAL A 88 6.74 -23.66 -16.85
CA VAL A 88 5.28 -23.77 -16.82
C VAL A 88 4.82 -24.84 -17.77
N LEU A 89 4.09 -25.81 -17.22
CA LEU A 89 3.53 -26.94 -17.95
C LEU A 89 2.00 -26.84 -17.97
N ASP A 90 1.38 -27.23 -19.06
CA ASP A 90 -0.08 -27.35 -19.18
C ASP A 90 -0.62 -28.58 -18.41
N PRO A 91 -1.95 -28.80 -18.36
CA PRO A 91 -2.53 -29.96 -17.68
C PRO A 91 -2.01 -31.31 -18.21
N GLU A 92 -1.61 -31.39 -19.47
CA GLU A 92 -1.06 -32.57 -20.13
C GLU A 92 0.46 -32.74 -19.90
N GLY A 93 1.12 -31.77 -19.25
CA GLY A 93 2.56 -31.78 -18.97
C GLY A 93 3.42 -31.21 -20.09
N LYS A 94 2.84 -30.55 -21.09
CA LYS A 94 3.58 -29.89 -22.18
C LYS A 94 3.94 -28.45 -21.81
N PRO A 95 5.00 -27.89 -22.40
CA PRO A 95 5.31 -26.47 -22.32
C PRO A 95 4.11 -25.53 -22.55
N SER A 96 3.90 -24.60 -21.63
CA SER A 96 2.84 -23.60 -21.72
C SER A 96 3.42 -22.23 -22.08
N ALA A 97 3.49 -21.94 -23.37
CA ALA A 97 3.99 -20.66 -23.90
C ALA A 97 3.05 -19.49 -23.59
N GLY A 98 3.62 -18.30 -23.36
CA GLY A 98 2.88 -17.05 -23.15
C GLY A 98 2.19 -16.92 -21.78
N ALA A 99 2.28 -17.94 -20.92
CA ALA A 99 1.74 -17.91 -19.57
C ALA A 99 2.43 -16.81 -18.75
N ALA A 100 1.62 -16.05 -18.03
CA ALA A 100 2.08 -15.02 -17.12
C ALA A 100 2.59 -15.64 -15.82
N VAL A 101 3.77 -15.25 -15.33
CA VAL A 101 4.44 -15.87 -14.18
C VAL A 101 5.01 -14.85 -13.20
N GLY A 102 5.23 -15.26 -11.95
CA GLY A 102 5.95 -14.48 -10.95
C GLY A 102 5.85 -15.06 -9.54
N PHE A 103 6.59 -14.47 -8.58
CA PHE A 103 6.44 -14.75 -7.14
C PHE A 103 5.32 -13.92 -6.49
N GLY A 104 4.32 -13.59 -7.29
CA GLY A 104 3.29 -12.59 -7.03
C GLY A 104 2.65 -12.20 -8.36
N ILE A 105 1.34 -12.36 -8.49
CA ILE A 105 0.59 -11.85 -9.65
C ILE A 105 -0.52 -10.94 -9.17
N SER A 106 -0.61 -9.76 -9.78
CA SER A 106 -1.56 -8.73 -9.39
C SER A 106 -2.45 -8.30 -10.56
N TRP A 107 -3.74 -8.23 -10.29
CA TRP A 107 -4.72 -7.60 -11.16
C TRP A 107 -5.06 -6.21 -10.61
N TYR A 108 -5.11 -5.21 -11.49
CA TYR A 108 -5.35 -3.83 -11.11
C TYR A 108 -6.59 -3.26 -11.81
N SER A 109 -7.33 -2.44 -11.07
CA SER A 109 -8.33 -1.49 -11.58
C SER A 109 -8.17 -0.22 -10.75
N LEU A 110 -7.18 0.60 -11.12
CA LEU A 110 -6.85 1.84 -10.39
C LEU A 110 -7.58 3.07 -10.96
N GLU A 111 -8.12 2.96 -12.17
CA GLU A 111 -9.00 3.95 -12.76
C GLU A 111 -10.45 3.51 -12.53
N SER A 112 -11.33 4.45 -12.19
CA SER A 112 -12.72 4.19 -11.75
C SER A 112 -13.58 3.45 -12.80
N ASN A 113 -13.12 3.34 -14.05
CA ASN A 113 -13.85 2.73 -15.15
C ASN A 113 -13.05 1.66 -15.91
N GLU A 114 -11.83 1.32 -15.51
CA GLU A 114 -11.06 0.27 -16.20
C GLU A 114 -11.40 -1.12 -15.66
N PRO A 115 -11.61 -2.12 -16.54
CA PRO A 115 -11.81 -3.49 -16.11
C PRO A 115 -10.55 -3.99 -15.41
N LEU A 116 -10.74 -4.83 -14.40
CA LEU A 116 -9.63 -5.43 -13.67
C LEU A 116 -8.74 -6.23 -14.64
N ALA A 117 -7.52 -5.75 -14.86
CA ALA A 117 -6.59 -6.31 -15.83
C ALA A 117 -5.32 -6.79 -15.14
N LEU A 118 -4.71 -7.83 -15.72
CA LEU A 118 -3.39 -8.27 -15.31
C LEU A 118 -2.40 -7.12 -15.48
N HIS A 119 -1.56 -6.85 -14.46
CA HIS A 119 -0.62 -5.74 -14.51
C HIS A 119 0.26 -5.79 -15.77
N LYS A 120 0.51 -4.63 -16.41
CA LYS A 120 1.25 -4.58 -17.69
C LYS A 120 2.69 -5.10 -17.58
N LYS A 121 3.29 -5.04 -16.38
CA LYS A 121 4.64 -5.57 -16.09
C LYS A 121 4.57 -7.01 -15.55
N VAL A 122 3.95 -7.92 -16.28
CA VAL A 122 3.97 -9.35 -15.93
C VAL A 122 4.92 -10.09 -16.84
N TRP A 123 5.77 -10.92 -16.25
CA TRP A 123 6.69 -11.78 -16.97
C TRP A 123 5.95 -12.89 -17.68
N ARG A 124 6.44 -13.32 -18.84
CA ARG A 124 5.81 -14.37 -19.65
C ARG A 124 6.81 -15.45 -20.03
N THR A 125 6.31 -16.67 -20.13
CA THR A 125 7.09 -17.80 -20.64
C THR A 125 7.32 -17.71 -22.14
N ASN A 126 8.48 -18.19 -22.59
CA ASN A 126 8.82 -18.34 -24.00
C ASN A 126 8.09 -19.54 -24.65
N GLY A 127 8.42 -19.87 -25.90
CA GLY A 127 7.83 -21.01 -26.62
C GLY A 127 8.04 -22.39 -25.96
N GLU A 128 9.06 -22.52 -25.10
CA GLU A 128 9.37 -23.73 -24.33
C GLU A 128 8.73 -23.73 -22.95
N GLY A 129 7.84 -22.76 -22.65
CA GLY A 129 7.20 -22.66 -21.35
C GLY A 129 8.16 -22.22 -20.25
N VAL A 130 9.32 -21.65 -20.59
CA VAL A 130 10.35 -21.23 -19.64
C VAL A 130 10.36 -19.72 -19.49
N PHE A 131 10.51 -19.25 -18.27
CA PHE A 131 10.88 -17.89 -17.95
C PHE A 131 12.15 -17.90 -17.10
N LEU A 132 13.16 -17.12 -17.51
CA LEU A 132 14.41 -16.96 -16.77
C LEU A 132 14.48 -15.53 -16.23
N SER A 133 14.52 -15.40 -14.91
CA SER A 133 14.74 -14.10 -14.26
C SER A 133 16.23 -13.86 -14.08
N GLU A 134 16.72 -12.71 -14.54
CA GLU A 134 18.14 -12.34 -14.42
C GLU A 134 18.53 -11.95 -12.99
N SER A 135 17.57 -11.49 -12.18
CA SER A 135 17.77 -11.29 -10.74
C SER A 135 16.43 -11.19 -10.01
N PHE A 136 16.25 -12.00 -8.97
CA PHE A 136 15.23 -11.76 -7.96
C PHE A 136 15.89 -11.04 -6.80
N ARG A 137 15.56 -9.75 -6.67
CA ARG A 137 15.87 -8.99 -5.46
C ARG A 137 14.73 -9.28 -4.48
N GLU A 138 15.10 -9.69 -3.27
CA GLU A 138 14.19 -9.74 -2.11
C GLU A 138 13.10 -10.82 -2.18
N CYS A 139 13.53 -12.08 -2.36
CA CYS A 139 12.65 -13.21 -2.06
C CYS A 139 12.72 -13.53 -0.57
N VAL A 140 11.58 -13.57 0.11
CA VAL A 140 11.45 -14.09 1.48
C VAL A 140 10.86 -15.48 1.41
N CYS A 141 11.48 -16.46 2.08
CA CYS A 141 10.94 -17.81 2.17
C CYS A 141 10.20 -18.03 3.50
N PRO A 142 9.09 -18.77 3.50
CA PRO A 142 8.52 -19.46 2.33
C PRO A 142 7.76 -18.50 1.37
N THR A 143 7.83 -18.76 0.06
CA THR A 143 7.17 -17.98 -1.01
C THR A 143 6.39 -18.88 -1.97
N ILE A 144 5.73 -18.30 -2.97
CA ILE A 144 4.98 -19.04 -4.01
C ILE A 144 5.34 -18.54 -5.39
N ALA A 145 5.76 -19.45 -6.26
CA ALA A 145 5.84 -19.19 -7.69
C ALA A 145 4.48 -19.51 -8.32
N TYR A 146 3.87 -18.52 -8.98
CA TYR A 146 2.54 -18.60 -9.54
C TYR A 146 2.58 -18.41 -11.07
N ALA A 147 1.68 -19.09 -11.78
CA ALA A 147 1.51 -18.94 -13.21
C ALA A 147 0.03 -18.89 -13.60
N VAL A 148 -0.31 -18.05 -14.58
CA VAL A 148 -1.66 -17.96 -15.18
C VAL A 148 -1.64 -17.92 -16.69
N ASP A 149 -2.65 -18.53 -17.28
CA ASP A 149 -3.08 -18.30 -18.64
C ASP A 149 -4.56 -17.90 -18.64
N PRO A 150 -4.85 -16.59 -18.64
CA PRO A 150 -6.23 -16.10 -18.58
C PRO A 150 -7.08 -16.47 -19.80
N GLU A 151 -6.45 -16.65 -20.97
CA GLU A 151 -7.15 -16.98 -22.22
C GLU A 151 -7.62 -18.45 -22.22
N ARG A 152 -6.77 -19.35 -21.71
CA ARG A 152 -7.10 -20.77 -21.57
C ARG A 152 -7.79 -21.11 -20.24
N LEU A 153 -8.00 -20.13 -19.36
CA LEU A 153 -8.50 -20.31 -17.99
C LEU A 153 -7.70 -21.34 -17.21
N LEU A 154 -6.38 -21.20 -17.24
CA LEU A 154 -5.47 -22.08 -16.52
C LEU A 154 -4.69 -21.29 -15.47
N ALA A 155 -4.43 -21.91 -14.33
CA ALA A 155 -3.55 -21.36 -13.31
C ALA A 155 -2.87 -22.49 -12.53
N GLY A 156 -1.75 -22.19 -11.90
CA GLY A 156 -1.00 -23.16 -11.11
C GLY A 156 0.01 -22.45 -10.22
N PHE A 157 0.46 -23.15 -9.18
CA PHE A 157 1.46 -22.62 -8.28
C PHE A 157 2.34 -23.72 -7.70
N THR A 158 3.52 -23.31 -7.25
CA THR A 158 4.45 -24.15 -6.49
C THR A 158 4.94 -23.36 -5.28
N VAL A 159 4.84 -23.97 -4.10
CA VAL A 159 5.39 -23.39 -2.87
C VAL A 159 6.89 -23.60 -2.86
N VAL A 160 7.63 -22.55 -2.53
CA VAL A 160 9.09 -22.54 -2.40
C VAL A 160 9.39 -22.30 -0.93
N ASP A 161 9.65 -23.38 -0.20
CA ASP A 161 9.80 -23.32 1.25
C ASP A 161 11.18 -22.78 1.67
N ASN A 162 12.23 -22.97 0.86
CA ASN A 162 13.60 -22.54 1.19
C ASN A 162 14.25 -21.75 0.06
N LEU A 163 15.12 -20.79 0.40
CA LEU A 163 15.88 -20.02 -0.58
C LEU A 163 16.77 -20.90 -1.48
N SER A 164 17.26 -22.03 -0.95
CA SER A 164 18.05 -23.00 -1.73
C SER A 164 17.28 -23.64 -2.88
N ASP A 165 15.95 -23.70 -2.79
CA ASP A 165 15.10 -24.31 -3.82
C ASP A 165 15.10 -23.44 -5.09
N LEU A 166 15.39 -22.14 -4.95
CA LEU A 166 15.53 -21.19 -6.05
C LEU A 166 16.77 -21.45 -6.93
N ASN A 167 17.72 -22.28 -6.48
CA ASN A 167 18.87 -22.69 -7.27
C ASN A 167 18.52 -23.77 -8.32
N ASN A 168 17.31 -24.32 -8.27
CA ASN A 168 16.83 -25.33 -9.20
C ASN A 168 15.68 -24.77 -10.04
N PRO A 169 15.43 -25.30 -11.25
CA PRO A 169 14.25 -24.95 -12.02
C PRO A 169 12.95 -25.25 -11.25
N ILE A 170 12.13 -24.23 -11.01
CA ILE A 170 10.84 -24.39 -10.36
C ILE A 170 9.81 -24.76 -11.42
N SER A 171 9.22 -25.93 -11.29
CA SER A 171 8.16 -26.39 -12.18
C SER A 171 6.79 -26.02 -11.62
N ILE A 172 5.96 -25.38 -12.44
CA ILE A 172 4.58 -25.00 -12.16
C ILE A 172 3.68 -25.73 -13.15
N ARG A 173 2.78 -26.58 -12.67
CA ARG A 173 1.79 -27.26 -13.51
C ARG A 173 0.47 -26.51 -13.45
N LEU A 174 0.03 -26.05 -14.61
CA LEU A 174 -1.26 -25.39 -14.77
C LEU A 174 -2.41 -26.40 -14.69
N GLN A 175 -3.51 -25.96 -14.12
CA GLN A 175 -4.75 -26.69 -14.00
C GLN A 175 -5.91 -25.81 -14.45
N PRO A 176 -7.06 -26.40 -14.85
CA PRO A 176 -8.29 -25.65 -15.08
C PRO A 176 -8.62 -24.78 -13.86
N ALA A 177 -8.60 -23.47 -14.06
CA ALA A 177 -8.79 -22.48 -13.02
C ALA A 177 -10.16 -21.80 -13.12
N ARG A 178 -10.59 -21.20 -12.02
CA ARG A 178 -11.86 -20.49 -11.92
C ARG A 178 -11.61 -19.04 -11.56
N TRP A 179 -12.42 -18.17 -12.17
CA TRP A 179 -12.52 -16.80 -11.69
C TRP A 179 -13.30 -16.79 -10.38
N ILE A 180 -12.65 -16.33 -9.32
CA ILE A 180 -13.34 -15.92 -8.10
C ILE A 180 -13.60 -14.42 -8.19
N GLU A 181 -14.82 -14.04 -7.88
CA GLU A 181 -15.26 -12.65 -7.85
C GLU A 181 -16.02 -12.38 -6.56
N GLY A 182 -15.96 -11.16 -6.08
CA GLY A 182 -16.70 -10.75 -4.92
C GLY A 182 -16.64 -9.25 -4.73
N ARG A 183 -17.17 -8.80 -3.59
CA ARG A 183 -17.04 -7.43 -3.14
C ARG A 183 -16.43 -7.36 -1.75
N VAL A 184 -15.72 -6.26 -1.51
CA VAL A 184 -15.28 -5.85 -0.18
C VAL A 184 -16.16 -4.68 0.22
N ARG A 185 -16.92 -4.86 1.31
CA ARG A 185 -17.74 -3.80 1.89
C ARG A 185 -17.04 -3.24 3.11
N CYS A 186 -16.99 -1.93 3.20
CA CYS A 186 -16.53 -1.21 4.38
C CYS A 186 -17.66 -0.27 4.79
N ASP A 187 -18.01 -0.25 6.08
CA ASP A 187 -19.03 0.69 6.55
C ASP A 187 -18.60 2.13 6.21
N PRO A 188 -19.53 2.98 5.74
CA PRO A 188 -19.21 4.36 5.40
C PRO A 188 -18.61 5.04 6.63
N LEU A 189 -17.42 5.59 6.43
CA LEU A 189 -16.64 6.19 7.48
C LEU A 189 -17.35 7.45 8.02
N PRO A 190 -17.30 7.69 9.35
CA PRO A 190 -17.84 8.91 9.94
C PRO A 190 -17.08 10.18 9.49
N LEU A 191 -15.89 10.03 8.91
CA LEU A 191 -15.12 11.10 8.27
C LEU A 191 -15.75 11.48 6.91
N LYS A 192 -16.81 12.30 6.98
CA LYS A 192 -17.41 13.11 5.90
C LYS A 192 -16.85 12.89 4.49
N GLY A 193 -17.30 11.83 3.81
CA GLY A 193 -17.16 11.68 2.35
C GLY A 193 -15.80 11.19 1.84
N VAL A 194 -14.88 10.74 2.71
CA VAL A 194 -13.63 10.10 2.27
C VAL A 194 -13.85 8.58 2.24
N GLY A 195 -13.97 8.01 1.05
CA GLY A 195 -13.98 6.56 0.85
C GLY A 195 -12.58 5.94 1.00
N PRO A 196 -12.46 4.60 0.89
CA PRO A 196 -11.16 3.98 0.75
C PRO A 196 -10.50 4.38 -0.58
N ASP A 197 -9.17 4.59 -0.58
CA ASP A 197 -8.45 4.89 -1.83
C ASP A 197 -8.45 3.69 -2.76
N TYR A 198 -8.33 2.48 -2.18
CA TYR A 198 -8.43 1.21 -2.87
C TYR A 198 -8.66 0.07 -1.88
N ILE A 199 -9.26 -1.01 -2.38
CA ILE A 199 -9.21 -2.32 -1.74
C ILE A 199 -8.08 -3.13 -2.34
N SER A 200 -7.49 -4.01 -1.54
CA SER A 200 -6.64 -5.09 -2.03
C SER A 200 -7.20 -6.42 -1.53
N VAL A 201 -7.22 -7.43 -2.38
CA VAL A 201 -7.65 -8.77 -2.02
C VAL A 201 -6.58 -9.73 -2.42
N HIS A 202 -6.00 -10.40 -1.42
CA HIS A 202 -4.98 -11.40 -1.59
C HIS A 202 -5.59 -12.80 -1.50
N ALA A 203 -5.19 -13.71 -2.37
CA ALA A 203 -5.52 -15.13 -2.23
C ALA A 203 -4.24 -15.91 -1.99
N ASN A 204 -4.21 -16.67 -0.89
CA ASN A 204 -3.09 -17.51 -0.50
C ASN A 204 -3.53 -18.98 -0.42
N PRO A 205 -2.75 -19.94 -0.94
CA PRO A 205 -3.15 -21.34 -0.90
C PRO A 205 -3.01 -21.92 0.51
N GLY A 206 -4.01 -22.70 0.90
CA GLY A 206 -4.15 -23.28 2.24
C GLY A 206 -4.41 -22.22 3.31
N ASN A 207 -4.06 -22.55 4.56
CA ASN A 207 -4.20 -21.69 5.74
C ASN A 207 -2.88 -20.98 6.12
N LYS A 208 -1.98 -20.80 5.16
CA LYS A 208 -0.68 -20.17 5.40
C LYS A 208 -0.77 -18.68 5.06
N PRO A 209 -0.43 -17.76 5.97
CA PRO A 209 -0.36 -16.34 5.69
C PRO A 209 0.91 -16.06 4.90
N PHE A 210 0.88 -16.32 3.59
CA PHE A 210 1.92 -15.85 2.70
C PHE A 210 1.64 -14.39 2.35
N ASP A 211 2.66 -13.55 2.45
CA ASP A 211 2.55 -12.19 1.93
C ASP A 211 2.57 -12.25 0.40
N ARG A 212 1.41 -11.93 -0.21
CA ARG A 212 1.27 -11.40 -1.58
C ARG A 212 1.48 -12.39 -2.76
N THR A 213 0.80 -13.53 -2.76
CA THR A 213 0.95 -14.53 -3.84
C THR A 213 0.07 -14.24 -5.06
N LEU A 214 -1.21 -13.95 -4.82
CA LEU A 214 -2.16 -13.47 -5.82
C LEU A 214 -2.86 -12.25 -5.26
N SER A 215 -2.97 -11.15 -6.01
CA SER A 215 -3.67 -9.97 -5.53
C SER A 215 -4.57 -9.31 -6.57
N SER A 216 -5.64 -8.69 -6.09
CA SER A 216 -6.53 -7.84 -6.86
C SER A 216 -6.59 -6.51 -6.14
N VAL A 217 -6.14 -5.45 -6.79
CA VAL A 217 -6.14 -4.09 -6.26
C VAL A 217 -7.13 -3.28 -7.07
N SER A 218 -8.15 -2.73 -6.41
CA SER A 218 -9.20 -1.96 -7.09
C SER A 218 -9.59 -0.73 -6.29
N ARG A 219 -9.89 0.39 -6.97
CA ARG A 219 -10.59 1.53 -6.37
C ARG A 219 -12.10 1.28 -6.23
N LEU A 220 -12.61 0.24 -6.87
CA LEU A 220 -13.99 -0.21 -6.75
C LEU A 220 -14.07 -1.23 -5.62
N GLU A 221 -15.28 -1.44 -5.09
CA GLU A 221 -15.54 -2.48 -4.09
C GLU A 221 -15.38 -3.91 -4.64
N HIS A 222 -15.16 -4.08 -5.94
CA HIS A 222 -15.12 -5.38 -6.60
C HIS A 222 -13.69 -5.91 -6.76
N PHE A 223 -13.51 -7.21 -6.56
CA PHE A 223 -12.27 -7.91 -6.86
C PHE A 223 -12.50 -9.11 -7.76
N ARG A 224 -11.45 -9.51 -8.48
CA ARG A 224 -11.45 -10.71 -9.31
C ARG A 224 -10.07 -11.35 -9.34
N LEU A 225 -10.02 -12.66 -9.17
CA LEU A 225 -8.78 -13.44 -9.14
C LEU A 225 -8.97 -14.75 -9.90
N LEU A 226 -7.94 -15.23 -10.60
CA LEU A 226 -7.98 -16.52 -11.29
C LEU A 226 -7.19 -17.55 -10.48
N VAL A 227 -7.89 -18.51 -9.87
CA VAL A 227 -7.33 -19.49 -8.93
C VAL A 227 -7.55 -20.93 -9.39
N PRO A 228 -6.57 -21.83 -9.25
CA PRO A 228 -6.77 -23.26 -9.46
C PRO A 228 -7.56 -23.88 -8.29
N PRO A 229 -8.06 -25.12 -8.46
CA PRO A 229 -8.80 -25.82 -7.42
C PRO A 229 -7.96 -26.05 -6.16
N GLY A 230 -8.63 -26.11 -5.00
CA GLY A 230 -8.00 -26.33 -3.70
C GLY A 230 -8.50 -25.36 -2.63
N ASP A 231 -7.90 -25.43 -1.44
CA ASP A 231 -8.22 -24.53 -0.34
C ASP A 231 -7.43 -23.23 -0.47
N TRP A 232 -8.11 -22.11 -0.25
CA TRP A 232 -7.54 -20.77 -0.36
C TRP A 232 -7.97 -19.91 0.82
N THR A 233 -7.03 -19.19 1.40
CA THR A 233 -7.31 -18.07 2.31
C THR A 233 -7.38 -16.78 1.50
N ILE A 234 -8.56 -16.16 1.47
CA ILE A 234 -8.78 -14.84 0.91
C ILE A 234 -8.60 -13.81 2.02
N VAL A 235 -7.61 -12.93 1.89
CA VAL A 235 -7.36 -11.81 2.79
C VAL A 235 -7.72 -10.53 2.07
N ALA A 236 -8.83 -9.93 2.46
CA ALA A 236 -9.23 -8.63 1.96
C ALA A 236 -8.72 -7.52 2.89
N THR A 237 -8.29 -6.45 2.27
CA THR A 237 -7.67 -5.29 2.88
C THR A 237 -8.27 -4.02 2.30
N VAL A 238 -8.59 -3.07 3.17
CA VAL A 238 -8.99 -1.73 2.74
C VAL A 238 -7.83 -0.80 3.00
N SER A 239 -7.33 -0.17 1.95
CA SER A 239 -6.25 0.78 2.04
C SER A 239 -6.75 2.16 1.66
N GLY A 240 -6.14 3.13 2.33
CA GLY A 240 -6.33 4.52 2.01
C GLY A 240 -5.47 5.33 2.94
N SER A 241 -5.34 6.59 2.56
CA SER A 241 -4.50 7.55 3.23
C SER A 241 -4.75 7.52 4.77
N ASN A 242 -5.98 7.32 5.24
CA ASN A 242 -6.36 7.35 6.67
C ASN A 242 -6.37 6.00 7.42
N TYR A 243 -6.07 4.86 6.77
CA TYR A 243 -6.44 3.56 7.33
C TYR A 243 -5.23 2.67 7.62
N ASN A 244 -5.12 2.20 8.86
CA ASN A 244 -4.41 0.95 9.10
C ASN A 244 -5.30 -0.16 8.59
N VAL A 245 -4.78 -0.84 7.58
CA VAL A 245 -5.46 -1.86 6.79
C VAL A 245 -6.24 -2.85 7.66
N PRO A 246 -7.56 -2.67 7.88
CA PRO A 246 -8.35 -3.75 8.44
C PRO A 246 -8.22 -4.92 7.47
N THR A 247 -7.81 -6.07 8.02
CA THR A 247 -7.65 -7.31 7.28
C THR A 247 -8.78 -8.25 7.69
N LYS A 248 -9.43 -8.89 6.73
CA LYS A 248 -10.33 -10.01 7.00
C LYS A 248 -9.91 -11.21 6.18
N ALA A 249 -9.67 -12.32 6.87
CA ALA A 249 -9.34 -13.58 6.24
C ALA A 249 -10.59 -14.49 6.19
N LYS A 250 -10.83 -15.12 5.05
CA LYS A 250 -11.85 -16.17 4.85
C LYS A 250 -11.22 -17.34 4.12
N VAL A 251 -11.31 -18.53 4.71
CA VAL A 251 -10.91 -19.76 4.01
C VAL A 251 -12.06 -20.22 3.13
N ILE A 252 -11.77 -20.51 1.87
CA ILE A 252 -12.71 -21.00 0.87
C ILE A 252 -12.14 -22.21 0.14
N ALA A 253 -12.98 -23.19 -0.15
CA ALA A 253 -12.63 -24.30 -1.02
C ALA A 253 -13.05 -23.97 -2.46
N ILE A 254 -12.10 -24.04 -3.39
CA ILE A 254 -12.33 -23.84 -4.82
C ILE A 254 -12.50 -25.21 -5.47
N PRO A 255 -13.72 -25.59 -5.89
CA PRO A 255 -13.93 -26.86 -6.56
C PRO A 255 -13.37 -26.83 -7.98
N ALA A 256 -13.02 -28.00 -8.51
CA ALA A 256 -12.68 -28.16 -9.92
C ALA A 256 -13.84 -27.72 -10.84
N GLY A 257 -13.51 -27.15 -12.00
CA GLY A 257 -14.49 -26.70 -12.99
C GLY A 257 -14.03 -25.46 -13.76
N LYS A 258 -14.81 -25.05 -14.77
CA LYS A 258 -14.51 -23.88 -15.61
C LYS A 258 -15.37 -22.65 -15.32
N ASP A 259 -16.36 -22.79 -14.43
CA ASP A 259 -17.32 -21.73 -14.15
C ASP A 259 -16.75 -20.64 -13.23
N LYS A 260 -17.39 -19.48 -13.21
CA LYS A 260 -17.12 -18.41 -12.24
C LYS A 260 -17.62 -18.83 -10.85
N LEU A 261 -16.93 -18.42 -9.79
CA LEU A 261 -17.39 -18.52 -8.40
C LEU A 261 -17.59 -17.11 -7.85
N VAL A 262 -18.82 -16.80 -7.43
CA VAL A 262 -19.13 -15.53 -6.78
C VAL A 262 -19.14 -15.76 -5.27
N LEU A 263 -18.32 -15.00 -4.55
CA LEU A 263 -18.23 -15.02 -3.10
C LEU A 263 -19.23 -14.02 -2.50
N ASP A 264 -19.74 -14.33 -1.31
CA ASP A 264 -20.45 -13.35 -0.50
C ASP A 264 -19.55 -12.15 -0.21
N ASP A 265 -20.18 -11.01 0.08
CA ASP A 265 -19.47 -9.78 0.41
C ASP A 265 -18.56 -9.99 1.62
N ILE A 266 -17.31 -9.51 1.51
CA ILE A 266 -16.35 -9.52 2.59
C ILE A 266 -16.51 -8.20 3.33
N GLU A 267 -17.27 -8.23 4.42
CA GLU A 267 -17.47 -7.07 5.30
C GLU A 267 -16.23 -6.83 6.15
N ILE A 268 -15.58 -5.70 5.93
CA ILE A 268 -14.42 -5.24 6.66
C ILE A 268 -14.88 -4.13 7.60
N GLY A 269 -14.73 -4.37 8.91
CA GLY A 269 -15.02 -3.36 9.92
C GLY A 269 -13.98 -2.26 9.94
N LEU A 270 -14.36 -1.11 10.49
CA LEU A 270 -13.43 -0.01 10.74
C LEU A 270 -12.39 -0.46 11.78
N SER A 271 -11.10 -0.27 11.47
CA SER A 271 -9.99 -0.48 12.40
C SER A 271 -9.00 0.68 12.33
N GLY A 272 -8.02 0.70 13.22
CA GLY A 272 -6.93 1.66 13.16
C GLY A 272 -7.31 3.07 13.62
N ILE A 273 -6.87 4.07 12.87
CA ILE A 273 -7.06 5.48 13.21
C ILE A 273 -8.54 5.83 13.38
N VAL A 274 -9.39 5.32 12.50
CA VAL A 274 -10.80 5.71 12.45
C VAL A 274 -11.57 5.19 13.65
N SER A 275 -11.31 3.95 14.10
CA SER A 275 -11.99 3.39 15.27
C SER A 275 -11.68 4.15 16.56
N LEU A 276 -10.58 4.92 16.56
CA LEU A 276 -10.16 5.75 17.69
C LEU A 276 -10.73 7.17 17.66
N LEU A 277 -11.25 7.65 16.53
CA LEU A 277 -11.79 9.02 16.43
C LEU A 277 -12.94 9.22 17.41
N ASP A 278 -12.87 10.33 18.14
CA ASP A 278 -13.75 10.66 19.25
C ASP A 278 -13.83 9.57 20.33
N GLN A 279 -12.83 8.69 20.44
CA GLN A 279 -12.69 7.76 21.55
C GLN A 279 -11.61 8.25 22.52
N GLU A 280 -11.65 7.74 23.75
CA GLU A 280 -10.55 7.94 24.70
C GLU A 280 -9.27 7.34 24.10
N ALA A 281 -8.19 8.12 24.11
CA ALA A 281 -6.91 7.71 23.56
C ALA A 281 -6.38 6.49 24.34
N PRO A 282 -6.00 5.40 23.64
CA PRO A 282 -5.45 4.21 24.29
C PRO A 282 -4.23 4.55 25.15
N LYS A 283 -4.06 3.82 26.25
CA LYS A 283 -2.84 3.96 27.06
C LYS A 283 -1.62 3.54 26.25
N TRP A 284 -0.54 4.31 26.38
CA TRP A 284 0.76 3.90 25.85
C TRP A 284 1.59 3.14 26.87
N GLU A 285 2.37 2.19 26.37
CA GLU A 285 3.26 1.31 27.11
C GLU A 285 4.69 1.50 26.59
N VAL A 286 5.30 2.59 27.03
CA VAL A 286 6.67 2.94 26.66
C VAL A 286 7.64 2.28 27.63
N SER A 287 8.57 1.49 27.10
CA SER A 287 9.58 0.77 27.87
C SER A 287 10.66 1.69 28.45
N LYS A 288 10.92 2.81 27.76
CA LYS A 288 11.93 3.79 28.15
C LYS A 288 11.61 5.16 27.55
N TRP A 289 11.60 6.18 28.41
CA TRP A 289 11.60 7.58 28.00
C TRP A 289 13.02 8.14 27.92
N HIS A 290 13.26 9.02 26.97
CA HIS A 290 14.50 9.76 26.81
C HIS A 290 14.27 11.24 27.14
N GLY A 291 15.24 11.85 27.83
CA GLY A 291 15.25 13.28 28.06
C GLY A 291 14.28 13.81 29.12
N GLY A 292 13.64 12.95 29.93
CA GLY A 292 12.66 13.45 30.90
C GLY A 292 12.11 12.40 31.86
N ASN A 293 11.16 12.84 32.67
CA ASN A 293 10.37 11.98 33.54
C ASN A 293 9.37 11.16 32.73
N ASP A 294 9.00 9.98 33.22
CA ASP A 294 7.94 9.17 32.62
C ASP A 294 6.66 9.99 32.41
N ILE A 295 6.24 10.12 31.15
CA ILE A 295 4.99 10.79 30.79
C ILE A 295 3.87 9.78 30.59
N SER A 296 2.66 10.19 30.94
CA SER A 296 1.45 9.44 30.69
C SER A 296 0.37 10.37 30.16
N LEU A 297 -0.60 9.84 29.42
CA LEU A 297 -1.77 10.61 28.97
C LEU A 297 -2.46 11.31 30.14
N ALA A 298 -2.54 10.66 31.30
CA ALA A 298 -3.12 11.26 32.50
C ALA A 298 -2.37 12.53 32.96
N LYS A 299 -1.04 12.56 32.87
CA LYS A 299 -0.22 13.75 33.19
C LYS A 299 -0.34 14.86 32.15
N LEU A 300 -0.82 14.54 30.94
CA LEU A 300 -0.99 15.48 29.83
C LEU A 300 -2.42 15.98 29.67
N ARG A 301 -3.37 15.56 30.54
CA ARG A 301 -4.72 16.11 30.55
C ARG A 301 -4.70 17.63 30.65
N GLY A 302 -5.63 18.27 29.95
CA GLY A 302 -5.68 19.72 29.81
C GLY A 302 -4.81 20.28 28.67
N LYS A 303 -4.04 19.43 27.96
CA LYS A 303 -3.21 19.83 26.81
C LYS A 303 -3.59 19.05 25.57
N TYR A 304 -3.33 19.63 24.41
CA TYR A 304 -3.31 18.85 23.17
C TYR A 304 -2.02 18.01 23.13
N VAL A 305 -2.10 16.80 22.59
CA VAL A 305 -0.94 15.92 22.40
C VAL A 305 -0.87 15.51 20.93
N LEU A 306 0.28 15.73 20.31
CA LEU A 306 0.60 15.12 19.02
C LEU A 306 1.42 13.85 19.30
N LEU A 307 0.82 12.69 19.09
CA LEU A 307 1.48 11.40 19.25
C LEU A 307 1.89 10.85 17.88
N SER A 308 3.18 10.71 17.62
CA SER A 308 3.68 10.18 16.34
C SER A 308 4.51 8.92 16.55
N PHE A 309 4.21 7.90 15.76
CA PHE A 309 4.95 6.64 15.76
C PHE A 309 5.95 6.59 14.62
N PHE A 310 7.13 6.03 14.83
CA PHE A 310 8.13 5.85 13.77
C PHE A 310 8.97 4.59 13.96
N GLN A 311 9.47 4.00 12.88
CA GLN A 311 10.33 2.82 12.97
C GLN A 311 11.76 3.16 12.56
N CYS A 312 12.61 3.29 13.57
CA CYS A 312 14.05 3.32 13.39
C CYS A 312 14.53 2.04 12.66
N GLY A 313 15.57 2.10 11.83
CA GLY A 313 16.36 0.92 11.39
C GLY A 313 16.05 0.28 10.04
N SER A 314 14.93 0.58 9.37
CA SER A 314 14.82 0.26 7.94
C SER A 314 15.65 1.27 7.14
N MET A 315 16.52 0.82 6.22
CA MET A 315 17.56 1.61 5.54
C MET A 315 17.04 2.77 4.65
N THR A 316 15.77 3.13 4.74
CA THR A 316 15.08 4.08 3.87
C THR A 316 14.06 4.92 4.63
N ASP A 317 14.27 5.21 5.92
CA ASP A 317 13.32 6.03 6.67
C ASP A 317 13.47 7.53 6.32
N GLU A 318 13.22 7.86 5.05
CA GLU A 318 13.10 9.21 4.48
C GLU A 318 12.01 10.05 5.19
N ARG A 319 11.23 9.43 6.08
CA ARG A 319 10.04 10.00 6.71
C ARG A 319 10.29 10.56 8.10
N LEU A 320 11.37 10.13 8.77
CA LEU A 320 11.77 10.70 10.06
C LEU A 320 11.96 12.24 10.03
N PRO A 321 12.56 12.87 8.99
CA PRO A 321 12.61 14.32 8.88
C PRO A 321 11.24 14.99 9.00
N GLU A 322 10.24 14.47 8.30
CA GLU A 322 8.89 15.04 8.29
C GLU A 322 8.21 14.92 9.67
N ILE A 323 8.42 13.82 10.38
CA ILE A 323 7.89 13.63 11.74
C ILE A 323 8.55 14.61 12.72
N LEU A 324 9.86 14.81 12.61
CA LEU A 324 10.60 15.76 13.44
C LEU A 324 10.20 17.21 13.12
N ASP A 325 9.99 17.55 11.84
CA ASP A 325 9.45 18.84 11.41
C ASP A 325 8.08 19.11 12.00
N LEU A 326 7.19 18.12 11.90
CA LEU A 326 5.84 18.21 12.46
C LEU A 326 5.90 18.49 13.97
N ALA A 327 6.66 17.68 14.72
CA ALA A 327 6.81 17.82 16.16
C ALA A 327 7.38 19.19 16.57
N GLN A 328 8.34 19.73 15.83
CA GLN A 328 8.94 21.03 16.13
C GLN A 328 8.07 22.22 15.73
N SER A 329 7.20 22.05 14.73
CA SER A 329 6.25 23.07 14.27
C SER A 329 4.98 23.16 15.12
N CYS A 330 4.82 22.27 16.10
CA CYS A 330 3.67 22.26 16.99
C CYS A 330 3.47 23.62 17.71
N PRO A 331 2.22 24.14 17.75
CA PRO A 331 1.89 25.27 18.60
C PRO A 331 2.23 25.00 20.07
N SER A 332 2.50 26.05 20.86
CA SER A 332 2.88 25.93 22.28
C SER A 332 1.87 25.19 23.15
N LYS A 333 0.60 25.11 22.72
CA LYS A 333 -0.48 24.37 23.40
C LYS A 333 -0.54 22.88 23.08
N VAL A 334 0.30 22.41 22.15
CA VAL A 334 0.41 21.01 21.72
C VAL A 334 1.71 20.43 22.25
N VAL A 335 1.63 19.28 22.92
CA VAL A 335 2.78 18.53 23.41
C VAL A 335 3.12 17.44 22.38
N PRO A 336 4.24 17.57 21.64
CA PRO A 336 4.71 16.52 20.75
C PRO A 336 5.33 15.34 21.53
N VAL A 337 4.87 14.14 21.22
CA VAL A 337 5.31 12.85 21.77
C VAL A 337 5.64 11.92 20.61
N LEU A 338 6.89 11.48 20.55
CA LEU A 338 7.37 10.54 19.54
C LEU A 338 7.60 9.17 20.17
N ILE A 339 7.08 8.12 19.56
CA ILE A 339 7.26 6.74 19.99
C ILE A 339 7.96 5.96 18.88
N SER A 340 9.20 5.54 19.14
CA SER A 340 9.91 4.61 18.27
C SER A 340 9.41 3.19 18.51
N PHE A 341 9.16 2.45 17.44
CA PHE A 341 8.99 1.00 17.50
C PHE A 341 10.24 0.35 18.11
N PRO A 342 10.09 -0.81 18.78
CA PRO A 342 11.18 -1.42 19.51
C PRO A 342 12.19 -2.01 18.53
N LEU A 343 13.38 -1.42 18.46
CA LEU A 343 14.57 -2.10 17.98
C LEU A 343 15.62 -2.13 19.09
N LYS A 344 16.24 -3.29 19.33
CA LYS A 344 17.24 -3.44 20.38
C LYS A 344 18.45 -2.54 20.08
N ASN A 345 18.70 -1.55 20.93
CA ASN A 345 19.99 -0.84 21.02
C ASN A 345 20.46 -0.02 19.80
N HIS A 346 19.56 0.46 18.94
CA HIS A 346 19.97 1.24 17.75
C HIS A 346 19.94 2.76 17.93
N THR A 347 19.70 3.33 19.12
CA THR A 347 19.64 4.81 19.25
C THR A 347 20.96 5.48 18.85
N ALA A 348 22.10 4.91 19.26
CA ALA A 348 23.41 5.43 18.88
C ALA A 348 23.66 5.23 17.38
N GLU A 349 23.35 4.05 16.85
CA GLU A 349 23.50 3.75 15.41
C GLU A 349 22.61 4.65 14.54
N LEU A 350 21.35 4.88 14.93
CA LEU A 350 20.47 5.81 14.26
C LEU A 350 21.07 7.21 14.25
N LEU A 351 21.57 7.67 15.40
CA LEU A 351 22.15 9.00 15.49
C LEU A 351 23.39 9.14 14.59
N GLU A 352 24.28 8.14 14.55
CA GLU A 352 25.42 8.15 13.62
C GLU A 352 24.96 8.16 12.16
N ARG A 353 23.99 7.31 11.79
CA ARG A 353 23.43 7.30 10.43
C ARG A 353 22.76 8.62 10.06
N LEU A 354 22.03 9.23 11.00
CA LEU A 354 21.46 10.56 10.79
C LEU A 354 22.56 11.59 10.56
N ARG A 355 23.69 11.53 11.28
CA ARG A 355 24.83 12.45 11.04
C ARG A 355 25.43 12.27 9.65
N GLU A 356 25.46 11.04 9.13
CA GLU A 356 25.93 10.74 7.78
C GLU A 356 24.96 11.26 6.70
N MET A 357 23.66 11.19 6.96
CA MET A 357 22.61 11.60 6.01
C MET A 357 22.35 13.11 6.03
N ASP A 358 22.16 13.68 7.21
CA ASP A 358 21.74 15.05 7.45
C ASP A 358 22.13 15.49 8.88
N ALA A 359 23.20 16.29 8.99
CA ALA A 359 23.72 16.74 10.28
C ALA A 359 22.72 17.59 11.08
N ASP A 360 21.85 18.36 10.42
CA ASP A 360 20.84 19.19 11.08
C ASP A 360 19.74 18.29 11.66
N LEU A 361 19.31 17.29 10.90
CA LEU A 361 18.37 16.27 11.37
C LEU A 361 18.91 15.50 12.58
N ALA A 362 20.18 15.10 12.52
CA ALA A 362 20.86 14.44 13.62
C ALA A 362 20.91 15.32 14.88
N ALA A 363 21.24 16.60 14.74
CA ALA A 363 21.28 17.54 15.86
C ALA A 363 19.89 17.69 16.51
N ARG A 364 18.83 17.76 15.71
CA ARG A 364 17.45 17.85 16.18
C ARG A 364 17.00 16.58 16.90
N PHE A 365 17.38 15.41 16.37
CA PHE A 365 17.12 14.13 17.04
C PHE A 365 17.93 13.99 18.35
N GLU A 366 19.17 14.48 18.38
CA GLU A 366 20.00 14.49 19.59
C GLU A 366 19.43 15.43 20.67
N GLU A 367 18.90 16.59 20.27
CA GLU A 367 18.16 17.49 21.17
C GLU A 367 16.95 16.78 21.80
N ALA A 368 16.23 15.98 21.00
CA ALA A 368 15.12 15.16 21.48
C ALA A 368 15.54 14.18 22.58
N LEU A 369 16.65 13.47 22.34
CA LEU A 369 17.18 12.48 23.27
C LEU A 369 17.54 13.10 24.62
N LYS A 370 17.84 14.42 24.64
CA LYS A 370 18.17 15.21 25.82
C LYS A 370 16.95 15.90 26.45
N GLY A 371 15.75 15.74 25.90
CA GLY A 371 14.52 16.29 26.48
C GLY A 371 14.15 17.66 25.96
N GLY A 372 14.48 17.96 24.71
CA GLY A 372 14.16 19.22 24.05
C GLY A 372 12.65 19.44 23.83
N LYS A 373 12.29 19.98 22.67
CA LYS A 373 10.91 20.41 22.37
C LYS A 373 9.86 19.29 22.35
N PHE A 374 10.27 18.02 22.34
CA PHE A 374 9.37 16.87 22.30
C PHE A 374 9.87 15.73 23.17
N GLN A 375 8.95 14.86 23.54
CA GLN A 375 9.22 13.68 24.36
C GLN A 375 9.47 12.48 23.45
N LEU A 376 10.51 11.70 23.74
CA LEU A 376 10.86 10.52 22.95
C LEU A 376 10.77 9.26 23.80
N GLY A 377 9.92 8.32 23.39
CA GLY A 377 9.73 7.02 24.00
C GLY A 377 10.11 5.88 23.07
N PHE A 378 10.55 4.76 23.63
CA PHE A 378 10.67 3.49 22.92
C PHE A 378 9.51 2.58 23.32
N ASP A 379 8.74 2.15 22.33
CA ASP A 379 7.63 1.25 22.55
C ASP A 379 8.11 -0.07 23.17
N SER A 380 7.27 -0.69 23.99
CA SER A 380 7.58 -2.00 24.57
C SER A 380 7.44 -3.08 23.50
N PHE A 381 8.25 -4.15 23.55
CA PHE A 381 8.09 -5.27 22.63
C PHE A 381 6.67 -5.83 22.74
N GLY A 382 5.99 -5.96 21.59
CA GLY A 382 4.69 -6.62 21.51
C GLY A 382 4.79 -8.13 21.77
N PRO A 383 3.65 -8.84 21.80
CA PRO A 383 3.63 -10.29 21.96
C PRO A 383 4.39 -11.01 20.82
N PRO A 384 4.87 -12.26 21.04
CA PRO A 384 5.74 -13.01 20.11
C PRO A 384 5.21 -13.20 18.68
N ASN A 385 3.92 -12.98 18.45
CA ASN A 385 3.22 -13.11 17.17
C ASN A 385 2.97 -11.76 16.47
N GLN A 386 3.30 -10.64 17.11
CA GLN A 386 3.20 -9.29 16.58
C GLN A 386 4.55 -8.55 16.68
N ASN A 387 5.66 -9.30 16.60
CA ASN A 387 7.03 -8.85 16.94
C ASN A 387 7.50 -7.54 16.32
N TRP A 388 6.86 -7.08 15.25
CA TRP A 388 7.20 -5.81 14.62
C TRP A 388 6.43 -4.63 15.20
N ARG A 389 5.28 -4.82 15.87
CA ARG A 389 4.53 -3.78 16.57
C ARG A 389 4.91 -3.78 18.04
N GLY A 390 5.26 -2.61 18.58
CA GLY A 390 5.31 -2.47 20.02
C GLY A 390 3.90 -2.42 20.64
N MET A 391 3.80 -2.55 21.96
CA MET A 391 2.53 -2.60 22.68
C MET A 391 1.68 -1.33 22.48
N THR A 392 2.31 -0.16 22.46
CA THR A 392 1.61 1.10 22.22
C THR A 392 1.08 1.15 20.79
N ALA A 393 1.91 0.86 19.80
CA ALA A 393 1.46 0.82 18.41
C ALA A 393 0.33 -0.20 18.22
N ALA A 394 0.37 -1.34 18.91
CA ALA A 394 -0.72 -2.31 18.90
C ALA A 394 -2.01 -1.75 19.52
N ASN A 395 -1.94 -1.05 20.66
CA ASN A 395 -3.10 -0.42 21.31
C ASN A 395 -3.75 0.67 20.45
N TYR A 396 -2.95 1.37 19.65
CA TYR A 396 -3.44 2.36 18.68
C TYR A 396 -3.79 1.74 17.32
N GLU A 397 -3.70 0.41 17.21
CA GLU A 397 -3.83 -0.34 15.96
C GLU A 397 -3.02 0.29 14.80
N SER A 398 -1.87 0.87 15.12
CA SER A 398 -1.11 1.75 14.24
C SER A 398 -0.01 1.05 13.44
N SER A 399 0.21 1.47 12.20
CA SER A 399 1.43 1.18 11.47
C SER A 399 2.57 2.08 11.97
N PRO A 400 3.81 1.79 11.56
CA PRO A 400 4.86 2.77 11.65
C PRO A 400 4.44 4.01 10.86
N PHE A 401 4.81 5.18 11.36
CA PHE A 401 4.55 6.45 10.68
C PHE A 401 3.08 6.89 10.66
N CYS A 402 2.33 6.58 11.71
CA CYS A 402 1.05 7.24 11.98
C CYS A 402 1.24 8.33 13.03
N SER A 403 0.48 9.41 12.90
CA SER A 403 0.36 10.44 13.94
C SER A 403 -1.09 10.60 14.38
N PHE A 404 -1.29 10.93 15.64
CA PHE A 404 -2.57 11.16 16.28
C PHE A 404 -2.56 12.51 17.00
N LEU A 405 -3.65 13.26 16.87
CA LEU A 405 -3.90 14.45 17.66
C LEU A 405 -4.94 14.12 18.73
N ILE A 406 -4.57 14.32 19.99
CA ILE A 406 -5.38 14.05 21.16
C ILE A 406 -5.73 15.38 21.81
N ASN A 407 -7.00 15.58 22.16
CA ASN A 407 -7.49 16.80 22.77
C ASN A 407 -7.23 16.85 24.30
N PRO A 408 -7.48 18.00 24.97
CA PRO A 408 -7.32 18.16 26.42
C PRO A 408 -8.08 17.16 27.29
N ASP A 409 -9.18 16.59 26.80
CA ASP A 409 -9.98 15.59 27.50
C ASP A 409 -9.42 14.17 27.35
N GLY A 410 -8.34 14.00 26.59
CA GLY A 410 -7.71 12.72 26.31
C GLY A 410 -8.40 11.92 25.21
N ARG A 411 -9.12 12.58 24.29
CA ARG A 411 -9.78 11.92 23.15
C ARG A 411 -9.03 12.15 21.84
N VAL A 412 -8.96 11.13 20.99
CA VAL A 412 -8.35 11.26 19.65
C VAL A 412 -9.33 12.05 18.76
N ILE A 413 -8.87 13.17 18.21
CA ILE A 413 -9.68 14.05 17.36
C ILE A 413 -9.22 14.07 15.90
N CYS A 414 -8.01 13.58 15.64
CA CYS A 414 -7.48 13.38 14.30
C CYS A 414 -6.44 12.26 14.38
N GLY A 415 -6.33 11.47 13.32
CA GLY A 415 -5.12 10.69 13.04
C GLY A 415 -4.82 10.76 11.56
N ALA A 416 -3.55 10.61 11.22
CA ALA A 416 -3.06 10.73 9.86
C ALA A 416 -1.92 9.74 9.64
N SER A 417 -1.91 9.08 8.48
CA SER A 417 -0.69 8.41 8.02
C SER A 417 0.31 9.43 7.45
N MET A 418 1.53 8.99 7.16
CA MET A 418 2.51 9.87 6.50
C MET A 418 2.03 10.48 5.19
N GLN A 419 1.22 9.76 4.41
CA GLN A 419 0.71 10.32 3.15
C GLN A 419 -0.19 11.54 3.37
N GLU A 420 -0.61 11.79 4.62
CA GLU A 420 -1.58 12.81 5.01
C GLU A 420 -1.03 13.81 6.02
N MET A 421 0.30 13.90 6.17
CA MET A 421 0.89 14.89 7.08
C MET A 421 0.44 16.33 6.78
N GLY A 422 -0.01 16.61 5.55
CA GLY A 422 -0.65 17.89 5.20
C GLY A 422 -1.94 18.18 5.96
N GLU A 423 -2.79 17.18 6.21
CA GLU A 423 -4.01 17.34 7.00
C GLU A 423 -3.69 17.56 8.47
N MET A 424 -2.75 16.79 9.03
CA MET A 424 -2.27 16.99 10.39
C MET A 424 -1.68 18.40 10.58
N LYS A 425 -0.87 18.88 9.63
CA LYS A 425 -0.34 20.25 9.62
C LYS A 425 -1.46 21.30 9.60
N ARG A 426 -2.55 21.06 8.86
CA ARG A 426 -3.72 21.96 8.82
C ARG A 426 -4.39 22.04 10.20
N TRP A 427 -4.66 20.90 10.83
CA TRP A 427 -5.22 20.85 12.20
C TRP A 427 -4.35 21.59 13.21
N LEU A 428 -3.02 21.38 13.16
CA LEU A 428 -2.09 22.09 14.02
C LEU A 428 -2.09 23.60 13.76
N ALA A 429 -2.19 24.03 12.51
CA ALA A 429 -2.27 25.45 12.16
C ALA A 429 -3.57 26.10 12.67
N GLU A 430 -4.71 25.38 12.64
CA GLU A 430 -5.98 25.85 13.22
C GLU A 430 -5.90 25.98 14.74
N LEU A 431 -5.19 25.07 15.40
CA LEU A 431 -4.85 25.20 16.81
C LEU A 431 -3.84 26.35 17.07
N GLY A 432 -3.08 26.81 16.10
CA GLY A 432 -2.18 27.95 16.27
C GLY A 432 -2.89 29.31 16.30
N ARG A 433 -4.09 29.40 15.74
CA ARG A 433 -4.96 30.59 15.76
C ARG A 433 -5.67 30.72 17.10
#